data_AF-A0A5H2Y9A1-F1
#
_entry.id   AF-A0A5H2Y9A1-F1
#
_cell.length_a   1.000
_cell.length_b   1.000
_cell.length_c   1.000
_cell.angle_alpha   90.00
_cell.angle_beta   90.00
_cell.angle_gamma   90.00
#
_symmetry.space_group_name_H-M   'P 1'
#
loop_
_entity.id
_entity.type
_entity.pdbx_description
1 polymer ?
#
loop_
_entity_poly.entity_id
_entity_poly.type
_entity_poly.pdbx_seq_one_letter_code
_entity_poly.pdbx_strand_id
1 'polypeptide(L)'
;MTVHRRLFPLLLPLTLLAGCASAPPDGTATPKLARLTPEQMQRLAPDTPKLGFPELVAMAKSGMKADAIIARLKETQTRLDPTPSQVLDLTRQGLPVAVLDYLHEYREKALRADLATTLTEKEQQNAREVEAVRQQERLRAMPYYDPFWGPRWGPYYRRGGGVYYGW
;
A
#
# COMPACT_ATOMS: atom_id res chain seq x y z
N MET A 1 -49.01 -3.74 28.59
CA MET A 1 -48.65 -3.16 27.28
C MET A 1 -47.24 -2.56 27.31
N THR A 2 -46.16 -3.36 27.30
CA THR A 2 -44.78 -2.79 27.43
C THR A 2 -43.66 -3.61 26.78
N VAL A 3 -43.95 -4.56 25.88
CA VAL A 3 -42.88 -5.38 25.24
C VAL A 3 -42.45 -4.82 23.87
N HIS A 4 -43.37 -4.26 23.09
CA HIS A 4 -43.04 -3.74 21.74
C HIS A 4 -42.20 -2.45 21.74
N ARG A 5 -42.23 -1.66 22.83
CA ARG A 5 -41.51 -0.37 22.90
C ARG A 5 -39.99 -0.51 23.08
N ARG A 6 -39.49 -1.70 23.46
CA ARG A 6 -38.05 -1.95 23.67
C ARG A 6 -37.37 -2.78 22.57
N LEU A 7 -38.15 -3.39 21.66
CA LEU A 7 -37.61 -4.17 20.52
C LEU A 7 -37.23 -3.28 19.32
N PHE A 8 -37.90 -2.14 19.17
CA PHE A 8 -37.67 -1.22 18.04
C PHE A 8 -36.28 -0.56 17.99
N PRO A 9 -35.64 -0.12 19.11
CA PRO A 9 -34.34 0.54 19.04
C PRO A 9 -33.16 -0.43 18.81
N LEU A 10 -33.36 -1.73 18.99
CA LEU A 10 -32.32 -2.75 18.76
C LEU A 10 -32.28 -3.23 17.29
N LEU A 11 -33.39 -3.09 16.58
CA LEU A 11 -33.53 -3.56 15.19
C LEU A 11 -32.93 -2.57 14.17
N LEU A 12 -32.88 -1.29 14.52
CA LEU A 12 -32.32 -0.20 13.69
C LEU A 12 -30.79 -0.28 13.48
N PRO A 13 -29.94 -0.57 14.48
CA PRO A 13 -28.50 -0.71 14.23
C PRO A 13 -28.16 -1.99 13.46
N LEU A 14 -28.98 -3.05 13.58
CA LEU A 14 -28.72 -4.33 12.90
C LEU A 14 -28.87 -4.26 11.38
N THR A 15 -29.75 -3.39 10.87
CA THR A 15 -29.94 -3.17 9.42
C THR A 15 -28.85 -2.29 8.82
N LEU A 16 -28.26 -1.37 9.61
CA LEU A 16 -27.17 -0.51 9.18
C LEU A 16 -25.86 -1.28 8.95
N LEU A 17 -25.56 -2.32 9.75
CA LEU A 17 -24.36 -3.16 9.53
C LEU A 17 -24.48 -4.10 8.32
N ALA A 18 -25.70 -4.47 7.91
CA ALA A 18 -25.92 -5.31 6.73
C ALA A 18 -25.56 -4.61 5.40
N GLY A 19 -25.53 -3.26 5.39
CA GLY A 19 -25.11 -2.47 4.23
C GLY A 19 -23.59 -2.42 4.01
N CYS A 20 -22.76 -2.69 5.03
CA CYS A 20 -21.30 -2.71 4.87
C CYS A 20 -20.76 -4.08 4.42
N ALA A 21 -21.55 -5.13 4.54
CA ALA A 21 -21.23 -6.47 4.06
C ALA A 21 -22.02 -6.84 2.79
N SER A 22 -22.58 -5.85 2.07
CA SER A 22 -23.25 -6.10 0.80
C SER A 22 -22.23 -6.52 -0.25
N ALA A 23 -21.93 -7.82 -0.27
CA ALA A 23 -21.35 -8.47 -1.42
C ALA A 23 -22.30 -8.26 -2.62
N PRO A 24 -21.78 -7.92 -3.80
CA PRO A 24 -22.61 -7.80 -4.99
C PRO A 24 -23.40 -9.11 -5.21
N PRO A 25 -24.66 -9.05 -5.69
CA PRO A 25 -25.60 -10.16 -5.72
C PRO A 25 -25.17 -11.37 -6.57
N ASP A 26 -24.09 -11.25 -7.32
CA ASP A 26 -23.63 -12.28 -8.24
C ASP A 26 -22.27 -12.85 -7.76
N GLY A 27 -22.34 -13.88 -6.91
CA GLY A 27 -21.20 -14.68 -6.42
C GLY A 27 -20.42 -15.45 -7.51
N THR A 28 -20.47 -15.00 -8.76
CA THR A 28 -19.80 -15.56 -9.95
C THR A 28 -19.15 -14.50 -10.83
N ALA A 29 -19.19 -13.23 -10.45
CA ALA A 29 -18.52 -12.18 -11.20
C ALA A 29 -17.02 -12.16 -10.86
N THR A 30 -16.22 -12.93 -11.61
CA THR A 30 -14.85 -12.48 -11.88
C THR A 30 -14.95 -11.03 -12.33
N PRO A 31 -14.19 -10.08 -11.74
CA PRO A 31 -14.26 -8.69 -12.15
C PRO A 31 -13.91 -8.65 -13.63
N LYS A 32 -14.92 -8.47 -14.49
CA LYS A 32 -14.72 -8.35 -15.93
C LYS A 32 -13.91 -7.08 -16.12
N LEU A 33 -12.60 -7.25 -16.28
CA LEU A 33 -11.69 -6.16 -16.62
C LEU A 33 -12.23 -5.52 -17.89
N ALA A 34 -12.82 -4.34 -17.76
CA ALA A 34 -13.27 -3.54 -18.89
C ALA A 34 -12.00 -3.19 -19.68
N ARG A 35 -11.76 -3.91 -20.78
CA ARG A 35 -10.65 -3.61 -21.69
C ARG A 35 -11.00 -2.28 -22.34
N LEU A 36 -10.32 -1.23 -21.91
CA LEU A 36 -10.39 0.09 -22.53
C LEU A 36 -10.13 -0.08 -24.03
N THR A 37 -10.97 0.53 -24.86
CA THR A 37 -10.69 0.60 -26.29
C THR A 37 -9.40 1.40 -26.51
N PRO A 38 -8.62 1.12 -27.57
CA PRO A 38 -7.35 1.80 -27.81
C PRO A 38 -7.48 3.33 -27.82
N GLU A 39 -8.66 3.86 -28.19
CA GLU A 39 -8.95 5.30 -28.18
C GLU A 39 -9.15 5.89 -26.78
N GLN A 40 -9.78 5.15 -25.86
CA GLN A 40 -9.92 5.59 -24.47
C GLN A 40 -8.57 5.54 -23.72
N MET A 41 -7.69 4.62 -24.12
CA MET A 41 -6.33 4.54 -23.62
C MET A 41 -5.46 5.72 -24.09
N GLN A 42 -5.69 6.25 -25.30
CA GLN A 42 -5.00 7.46 -25.79
C GLN A 42 -5.46 8.73 -25.07
N ARG A 43 -6.74 8.83 -24.68
CA ARG A 43 -7.25 9.97 -23.88
C ARG A 43 -6.72 10.00 -22.45
N LEU A 44 -6.19 8.88 -21.97
CA LEU A 44 -5.56 8.74 -20.66
C LEU A 44 -4.03 8.91 -20.73
N ALA A 45 -3.46 9.00 -21.93
CA ALA A 45 -2.05 9.31 -22.07
C ALA A 45 -1.83 10.75 -21.60
N PRO A 46 -0.83 11.04 -20.75
CA PRO A 46 -0.50 12.40 -20.42
C PRO A 46 -0.07 13.14 -21.69
N ASP A 47 -0.87 14.13 -22.12
CA ASP A 47 -0.63 14.93 -23.33
C ASP A 47 0.63 15.81 -23.23
N THR A 48 1.23 15.95 -22.05
CA THR A 48 2.47 16.69 -21.87
C THR A 48 3.66 15.90 -22.41
N PRO A 49 4.34 16.39 -23.47
CA PRO A 49 5.53 15.74 -24.00
C PRO A 49 6.59 15.65 -22.89
N LYS A 50 7.19 14.47 -22.74
CA LYS A 50 8.29 14.26 -21.79
C LYS A 50 9.49 15.07 -22.25
N LEU A 51 10.05 15.83 -21.32
CA LEU A 51 11.09 16.79 -21.62
C LEU A 51 12.46 16.09 -21.72
N GLY A 52 13.14 16.24 -22.86
CA GLY A 52 14.42 15.58 -23.11
C GLY A 52 15.65 16.41 -22.69
N PHE A 53 16.82 15.77 -22.55
CA PHE A 53 18.10 16.46 -22.42
C PHE A 53 18.39 17.53 -23.50
N PRO A 54 18.18 17.27 -24.81
CA PRO A 54 18.43 18.30 -25.83
C PRO A 54 17.50 19.51 -25.70
N GLU A 55 16.27 19.30 -25.21
CA GLU A 55 15.28 20.34 -24.97
C GLU A 55 15.65 21.21 -23.77
N LEU A 56 16.16 20.60 -22.69
CA LEU A 56 16.73 21.34 -21.55
C LEU A 56 17.86 22.28 -21.98
N VAL A 57 18.75 21.78 -22.84
CA VAL A 57 19.86 22.57 -23.37
C VAL A 57 19.35 23.68 -24.28
N ALA A 58 18.33 23.43 -25.09
CA ALA A 58 17.69 24.46 -25.91
C ALA A 58 17.05 25.57 -25.06
N MET A 59 16.37 25.22 -23.95
CA MET A 59 15.80 26.18 -23.01
C MET A 59 16.88 26.98 -22.25
N ALA A 60 17.99 26.35 -21.89
CA ALA A 60 19.11 27.07 -21.29
C ALA A 60 19.73 28.06 -22.29
N LYS A 61 19.92 27.64 -23.55
CA LYS A 61 20.45 28.50 -24.63
C LYS A 61 19.51 29.64 -25.02
N SER A 62 18.21 29.48 -24.85
CA SER A 62 17.24 30.57 -25.07
C SER A 62 17.24 31.62 -23.95
N GLY A 63 18.10 31.46 -22.93
CA GLY A 63 18.24 32.40 -21.81
C GLY A 63 17.21 32.20 -20.70
N MET A 64 16.50 31.07 -20.70
CA MET A 64 15.54 30.76 -19.66
C MET A 64 16.26 30.57 -18.31
N LYS A 65 15.73 31.17 -17.24
CA LYS A 65 16.32 31.05 -15.90
C LYS A 65 16.19 29.61 -15.37
N ALA A 66 17.15 29.20 -14.55
CA ALA A 66 17.19 27.87 -13.93
C ALA A 66 15.87 27.51 -13.22
N ASP A 67 15.30 28.44 -12.46
CA ASP A 67 14.03 28.22 -11.74
C ASP A 67 12.85 27.92 -12.67
N ALA A 68 12.79 28.57 -13.84
CA ALA A 68 11.75 28.34 -14.83
C ALA A 68 11.91 26.98 -15.50
N ILE A 69 13.14 26.56 -15.78
CA ILE A 69 13.45 25.22 -16.30
C ILE A 69 13.06 24.14 -15.27
N ILE A 70 13.37 24.36 -13.99
CA ILE A 70 12.98 23.47 -12.89
C ILE A 70 11.45 23.39 -12.75
N ALA A 71 10.73 24.50 -12.89
CA ALA A 71 9.27 24.50 -12.88
C ALA A 71 8.69 23.63 -14.01
N ARG A 72 9.23 23.74 -15.24
CA ARG A 72 8.84 22.86 -16.36
C ARG A 72 9.17 21.40 -16.11
N LEU A 73 10.31 21.09 -15.49
CA LEU A 73 10.64 19.73 -15.07
C LEU A 73 9.65 19.16 -14.04
N LYS A 74 9.18 20.00 -13.10
CA LYS A 74 8.14 19.63 -12.13
C LYS A 74 6.79 19.38 -12.80
N GLU A 75 6.39 20.23 -13.75
CA GLU A 75 5.13 20.10 -14.50
C GLU A 75 5.08 18.81 -15.33
N THR A 76 6.16 18.54 -16.07
CA THR A 76 6.24 17.35 -16.93
C THR A 76 6.51 16.06 -16.16
N GLN A 77 6.86 16.17 -14.87
CA GLN A 77 7.26 15.06 -13.99
C GLN A 77 8.32 14.14 -14.61
N THR A 78 9.14 14.66 -15.51
CA THR A 78 10.06 13.85 -16.29
C THR A 78 11.21 13.38 -15.40
N ARG A 79 11.44 12.07 -15.34
CA ARG A 79 12.61 11.47 -14.69
C ARG A 79 13.74 11.38 -15.70
N LEU A 80 14.79 12.16 -15.48
CA LEU A 80 16.03 12.10 -16.26
C LEU A 80 17.16 11.66 -15.34
N ASP A 81 17.96 10.70 -15.79
CA ASP A 81 19.13 10.21 -15.05
C ASP A 81 20.38 10.42 -15.91
N PRO A 82 21.05 11.59 -15.79
CA PRO A 82 22.28 11.83 -16.53
C PRO A 82 23.43 11.03 -15.90
N THR A 83 24.23 10.37 -16.73
CA THR A 83 25.49 9.77 -16.27
C THR A 83 26.50 10.85 -15.88
N PRO A 84 27.52 10.56 -15.04
CA PRO A 84 28.51 11.57 -14.65
C PRO A 84 29.23 12.23 -15.83
N SER A 85 29.52 11.48 -16.90
CA SER A 85 30.07 12.03 -18.14
C SER A 85 29.09 12.98 -18.84
N GLN A 86 27.81 12.61 -18.87
CA GLN A 86 26.75 13.43 -19.46
C GLN A 86 26.49 14.72 -18.67
N VAL A 87 26.61 14.70 -17.34
CA VAL A 87 26.53 15.91 -16.50
C VAL A 87 27.60 16.92 -16.91
N LEU A 88 28.84 16.47 -17.15
CA LEU A 88 29.93 17.34 -17.61
C LEU A 88 29.62 17.93 -18.99
N ASP A 89 29.10 17.12 -19.91
CA ASP A 89 28.74 17.58 -21.25
C ASP A 89 27.56 18.55 -21.23
N LEU A 90 26.55 18.33 -20.39
CA LEU A 90 25.44 19.25 -20.20
C LEU A 90 25.88 20.59 -19.59
N THR A 91 26.82 20.54 -18.65
CA THR A 91 27.43 21.75 -18.06
C THR A 91 28.20 22.53 -19.12
N ARG A 92 28.99 21.84 -19.97
CA ARG A 92 29.69 22.45 -21.12
C ARG A 92 28.73 23.05 -22.14
N GLN A 93 27.55 22.49 -22.29
CA GLN A 93 26.49 22.99 -23.18
C GLN A 93 25.74 24.21 -22.63
N GLY A 94 26.08 24.66 -21.41
CA GLY A 94 25.53 25.85 -20.78
C GLY A 94 24.30 25.59 -19.92
N LEU A 95 24.03 24.33 -19.55
CA LEU A 95 22.94 24.03 -18.60
C LEU A 95 23.31 24.54 -17.20
N PRO A 96 22.44 25.28 -16.51
CA PRO A 96 22.73 25.78 -15.17
C PRO A 96 22.92 24.64 -14.16
N VAL A 97 23.90 24.78 -13.27
CA VAL A 97 24.20 23.78 -12.22
C VAL A 97 22.98 23.51 -11.33
N ALA A 98 22.22 24.54 -10.98
CA ALA A 98 21.00 24.39 -10.17
C ALA A 98 19.95 23.44 -10.80
N VAL A 99 19.89 23.36 -12.14
CA VAL A 99 19.00 22.42 -12.83
C VAL A 99 19.52 20.98 -12.68
N LEU A 100 20.84 20.80 -12.76
CA LEU A 100 21.49 19.50 -12.57
C LEU A 100 21.35 19.00 -11.12
N ASP A 101 21.53 19.89 -10.14
CA ASP A 101 21.33 19.59 -8.72
C ASP A 101 19.88 19.14 -8.46
N TYR A 102 18.92 19.86 -9.03
CA TYR A 102 17.50 19.48 -8.94
C TYR A 102 17.22 18.09 -9.54
N LEU A 103 17.81 17.75 -10.69
CA LEU A 103 17.66 16.43 -11.28
C LEU A 103 18.22 15.34 -10.36
N HIS A 104 19.34 15.61 -9.69
CA HIS A 104 19.95 14.67 -8.76
C HIS A 104 19.09 14.48 -7.51
N GLU A 105 18.64 15.57 -6.88
CA GLU A 105 17.74 15.53 -5.72
C GLU A 105 16.43 14.81 -6.02
N TYR A 106 15.84 15.08 -7.20
CA TYR A 106 14.60 14.43 -7.63
C TYR A 106 14.78 12.91 -7.77
N ARG A 107 15.90 12.47 -8.32
CA ARG A 107 16.27 11.06 -8.40
C ARG A 107 16.45 10.44 -7.02
N GLU A 108 17.21 11.07 -6.14
CA GLU A 108 17.42 10.55 -4.78
C GLU A 108 16.10 10.42 -4.03
N LYS A 109 15.22 11.41 -4.15
CA LYS A 109 13.90 11.37 -3.53
C LYS A 109 13.06 10.22 -4.06
N ALA A 110 13.08 9.97 -5.36
CA ALA A 110 12.40 8.84 -5.97
C ALA A 110 12.96 7.50 -5.46
N LEU A 111 14.29 7.35 -5.42
CA LEU A 111 14.92 6.14 -4.89
C LEU A 111 14.56 5.89 -3.41
N ARG A 112 14.58 6.94 -2.58
CA ARG A 112 14.16 6.83 -1.18
C ARG A 112 12.69 6.40 -1.04
N ALA A 113 11.82 6.93 -1.90
CA ALA A 113 10.41 6.55 -1.91
C ALA A 113 10.23 5.07 -2.29
N ASP A 114 10.91 4.60 -3.34
CA ASP A 114 10.86 3.21 -3.81
C ASP A 114 11.42 2.23 -2.73
N LEU A 115 12.46 2.64 -2.00
CA LEU A 115 12.98 1.88 -0.86
C LEU A 115 11.97 1.86 0.30
N ALA A 116 11.31 2.96 0.60
CA ALA A 116 10.31 3.01 1.65
C ALA A 116 9.10 2.12 1.34
N THR A 117 8.65 2.09 0.07
CA THR A 117 7.55 1.22 -0.36
C THR A 117 7.93 -0.24 -0.25
N THR A 118 9.13 -0.62 -0.71
CA THR A 118 9.59 -2.01 -0.63
C THR A 118 9.77 -2.49 0.81
N LEU A 119 10.27 -1.64 1.71
CA LEU A 119 10.34 -1.95 3.13
C LEU A 119 8.95 -2.13 3.74
N THR A 120 8.02 -1.22 3.45
CA THR A 120 6.64 -1.30 3.94
C THR A 120 5.96 -2.60 3.46
N GLU A 121 6.16 -2.97 2.19
CA GLU A 121 5.64 -4.24 1.64
C GLU A 121 6.21 -5.45 2.38
N LYS A 122 7.51 -5.45 2.67
CA LYS A 122 8.18 -6.53 3.40
C LYS A 122 7.70 -6.63 4.85
N GLU A 123 7.53 -5.50 5.52
CA GLU A 123 7.00 -5.44 6.88
C GLU A 123 5.56 -5.98 6.94
N GLN A 124 4.72 -5.61 5.96
CA GLN A 124 3.36 -6.13 5.86
C GLN A 124 3.34 -7.64 5.58
N GLN A 125 4.23 -8.15 4.74
CA GLN A 125 4.37 -9.60 4.50
C GLN A 125 4.72 -10.33 5.79
N ASN A 126 5.74 -9.86 6.51
CA ASN A 126 6.16 -10.46 7.78
C ASN A 126 5.06 -10.39 8.84
N ALA A 127 4.36 -9.26 8.96
CA ALA A 127 3.24 -9.12 9.89
C ALA A 127 2.14 -10.16 9.62
N ARG A 128 1.80 -10.41 8.35
CA ARG A 128 0.81 -11.43 7.95
C ARG A 128 1.29 -12.84 8.29
N GLU A 129 2.56 -13.14 8.09
CA GLU A 129 3.14 -14.45 8.45
C GLU A 129 3.09 -14.69 9.96
N VAL A 130 3.49 -13.69 10.76
CA VAL A 130 3.42 -13.75 12.22
C VAL A 130 1.97 -13.91 12.70
N GLU A 131 1.02 -13.19 12.09
CA GLU A 131 -0.40 -13.33 12.41
C GLU A 131 -0.94 -14.71 12.04
N ALA A 132 -0.55 -15.28 10.90
CA ALA A 132 -0.95 -16.62 10.47
C ALA A 132 -0.45 -17.69 11.45
N VAL A 133 0.82 -17.61 11.86
CA VAL A 133 1.38 -18.51 12.88
C VAL A 133 0.64 -18.34 14.20
N ARG A 134 0.40 -17.10 14.65
CA ARG A 134 -0.37 -16.84 15.88
C ARG A 134 -1.81 -17.36 15.80
N GLN A 135 -2.44 -17.31 14.64
CA GLN A 135 -3.77 -17.91 14.43
C GLN A 135 -3.69 -19.43 14.53
N GLN A 136 -2.70 -20.06 13.89
CA GLN A 136 -2.49 -21.51 13.97
C GLN A 136 -2.26 -21.98 15.41
N GLU A 137 -1.43 -21.28 16.18
CA GLU A 137 -1.19 -21.60 17.59
C GLU A 137 -2.44 -21.40 18.45
N ARG A 138 -3.26 -20.36 18.19
CA ARG A 138 -4.57 -20.21 18.86
C ARG A 138 -5.53 -21.36 18.57
N LEU A 139 -5.56 -21.84 17.32
CA LEU A 139 -6.37 -23.00 16.93
C LEU A 139 -5.85 -24.30 17.56
N ARG A 140 -4.53 -24.45 17.74
CA ARG A 140 -3.93 -25.57 18.48
C ARG A 140 -4.23 -25.51 19.98
N ALA A 141 -4.20 -24.32 20.57
CA ALA A 141 -4.42 -24.10 22.00
C ALA A 141 -5.91 -24.12 22.40
N MET A 142 -6.83 -24.07 21.43
CA MET A 142 -8.26 -24.33 21.69
C MET A 142 -8.39 -25.77 22.22
N PRO A 143 -8.92 -25.98 23.44
CA PRO A 143 -9.32 -27.31 23.86
C PRO A 143 -10.36 -27.78 22.85
N TYR A 144 -10.08 -28.90 22.18
CA TYR A 144 -11.06 -29.55 21.32
C TYR A 144 -12.36 -29.68 22.11
N TYR A 145 -13.42 -28.98 21.70
CA TYR A 145 -14.74 -29.13 22.30
C TYR A 145 -15.23 -30.51 21.87
N ASP A 146 -14.87 -31.52 22.67
CA ASP A 146 -15.36 -32.86 22.53
C ASP A 146 -16.77 -32.91 23.13
N PRO A 147 -17.83 -33.13 22.32
CA PRO A 147 -19.20 -33.21 22.81
C PRO A 147 -19.43 -34.37 23.79
N PHE A 148 -18.53 -35.36 23.79
CA PHE A 148 -18.57 -36.52 24.69
C PHE A 148 -17.63 -36.39 25.90
N TRP A 149 -16.67 -35.45 25.87
CA TRP A 149 -15.69 -35.22 26.94
C TRP A 149 -15.70 -33.78 27.47
N GLY A 150 -16.88 -33.16 27.56
CA GLY A 150 -17.06 -31.91 28.29
C GLY A 150 -16.69 -32.02 29.79
N PRO A 151 -16.68 -30.90 30.55
CA PRO A 151 -16.24 -30.80 31.96
C PRO A 151 -17.10 -31.56 33.00
N ARG A 152 -17.66 -32.71 32.64
CA ARG A 152 -18.44 -33.60 33.50
C ARG A 152 -17.55 -34.55 34.32
N TRP A 153 -16.24 -34.28 34.39
CA TRP A 153 -15.31 -34.98 35.27
C TRP A 153 -14.79 -34.02 36.36
N GLY A 154 -15.69 -33.63 37.26
CA GLY A 154 -15.35 -33.30 38.64
C GLY A 154 -16.21 -34.18 39.56
N PRO A 155 -15.75 -34.62 40.77
CA PRO A 155 -14.64 -34.10 41.56
C PRO A 155 -13.82 -35.21 42.27
N TYR A 156 -12.75 -35.74 41.69
CA TYR A 156 -11.90 -36.73 42.41
C TYR A 156 -10.41 -36.40 42.45
N TYR A 157 -9.93 -35.44 41.64
CA TYR A 157 -8.50 -35.15 41.53
C TYR A 157 -8.08 -33.85 42.25
N ARG A 158 -8.95 -33.26 43.08
CA ARG A 158 -8.63 -32.10 43.93
C ARG A 158 -8.48 -32.50 45.40
N ARG A 159 -7.91 -33.67 45.68
CA ARG A 159 -7.44 -34.05 47.02
C ARG A 159 -6.30 -35.06 46.91
N GLY A 160 -5.08 -34.55 46.82
CA GLY A 160 -3.87 -35.32 47.07
C GLY A 160 -2.89 -35.32 45.90
N GLY A 161 -1.72 -34.73 46.14
CA GLY A 161 -0.55 -34.93 45.29
C GLY A 161 -0.17 -33.71 44.47
N GLY A 162 0.29 -32.65 45.14
CA GLY A 162 1.17 -31.70 44.47
C GLY A 162 2.41 -32.46 44.00
N VAL A 163 2.60 -32.56 42.68
CA VAL A 163 3.83 -33.06 42.10
C VAL A 163 4.68 -31.84 41.77
N TYR A 164 5.56 -31.51 42.71
CA TYR A 164 6.73 -30.68 42.52
C TYR A 164 7.75 -31.46 41.69
N TYR A 165 8.05 -30.97 40.48
CA TYR A 165 9.34 -31.08 39.79
C TYR A 165 9.35 -29.88 38.83
N GLY A 166 10.17 -28.83 38.92
CA GLY A 166 11.49 -28.74 39.53
C GLY A 166 12.52 -29.36 38.61
N TRP A 167 12.81 -28.72 37.47
CA TRP A 167 14.09 -28.53 36.75
C TRP A 167 13.84 -27.61 35.54
#